data_AF-A0A6V8E8D1-F1
#
_entry.id   AF-A0A6V8E8D1-F1
#
_cell.length_a   1.000
_cell.length_b   1.000
_cell.length_c   1.000
_cell.angle_alpha   90.00
_cell.angle_beta   90.00
_cell.angle_gamma   90.00
#
_symmetry.space_group_name_H-M   'P 1'
#
loop_
_entity.id
_entity.type
_entity.pdbx_description
1 polymer ?
#
loop_
_entity_poly.entity_id
_entity_poly.type
_entity_poly.pdbx_seq_one_letter_code
_entity_poly.pdbx_strand_id
1 'polypeptide(L)'
;TLGEGATPTLSTPGGGSSMEDILEKQAADIAQQVESEMDGIFSEEPDYVALLEEQAQVGIDPETLALSRLTAEVLHELMEALKRPGALSDLTLLTQVEDASTLAADMLDALPASNEEE
;
A
#
# COMPACT_ATOMS: atom_id res chain seq x y z
N THR A 1 -30.95 -80.68 20.77
CA THR A 1 -29.98 -80.77 19.66
C THR A 1 -30.70 -80.44 18.36
N LEU A 2 -30.37 -79.29 17.74
CA LEU A 2 -30.77 -78.81 16.39
C LEU A 2 -32.30 -78.80 16.06
N GLY A 3 -32.88 -77.79 15.44
CA GLY A 3 -32.32 -76.61 14.82
C GLY A 3 -33.41 -75.67 14.29
N GLU A 4 -32.92 -74.49 13.91
CA GLU A 4 -33.45 -73.57 12.91
C GLU A 4 -34.79 -72.86 13.15
N GLY A 5 -34.68 -71.59 13.53
CA GLY A 5 -35.72 -70.58 13.43
C GLY A 5 -35.08 -69.21 13.26
N ALA A 6 -34.65 -68.89 12.04
CA ALA A 6 -34.08 -67.60 11.68
C ALA A 6 -34.86 -66.97 10.51
N THR A 7 -35.00 -65.64 10.59
CA THR A 7 -35.53 -64.64 9.63
C THR A 7 -37.05 -64.37 9.74
N PRO A 8 -37.49 -63.09 9.66
CA PRO A 8 -37.05 -62.12 8.69
C PRO A 8 -36.14 -61.01 9.22
N THR A 9 -35.20 -60.66 8.38
CA THR A 9 -34.44 -59.41 8.39
C THR A 9 -35.40 -58.22 8.26
N LEU A 10 -35.48 -57.35 9.27
CA LEU A 10 -35.99 -55.99 9.05
C LEU A 10 -34.82 -55.14 8.56
N SER A 11 -34.63 -55.14 7.25
CA SER A 11 -33.93 -54.08 6.56
C SER A 11 -34.77 -52.81 6.68
N THR A 12 -34.33 -51.83 7.48
CA THR A 12 -34.76 -50.45 7.31
C THR A 12 -33.58 -49.67 6.74
N PRO A 13 -33.50 -49.46 5.42
CA PRO A 13 -32.67 -48.42 4.86
C PRO A 13 -33.43 -47.11 5.02
N GLY A 14 -33.29 -46.48 6.19
CA GLY A 14 -33.78 -45.12 6.42
C GLY A 14 -32.78 -44.10 5.88
N GLY A 15 -32.47 -44.18 4.58
CA GLY A 15 -31.64 -43.21 3.88
C GLY A 15 -32.47 -41.96 3.58
N GLY A 16 -32.22 -40.90 4.34
CA GLY A 16 -32.76 -39.57 4.07
C GLY A 16 -31.92 -38.54 4.80
N SER A 17 -31.04 -37.84 4.08
CA SER A 17 -30.40 -36.63 4.60
C SER A 17 -31.49 -35.68 5.07
N SER A 18 -31.41 -35.18 6.31
CA SER A 18 -32.38 -34.23 6.83
C SER A 18 -32.31 -32.94 6.00
N MET A 19 -33.44 -32.24 5.82
CA MET A 19 -33.46 -30.93 5.13
C MET A 19 -32.43 -29.97 5.74
N GLU A 20 -32.18 -30.10 7.04
CA GLU A 20 -31.18 -29.38 7.82
C GLU A 20 -29.75 -29.61 7.30
N ASP A 21 -29.36 -30.87 7.04
CA ASP A 21 -28.03 -31.20 6.52
C ASP A 21 -27.78 -30.60 5.13
N ILE A 22 -28.86 -30.52 4.32
CA ILE A 22 -28.80 -29.92 2.98
C ILE A 22 -28.64 -28.40 3.08
N LEU A 23 -29.37 -27.76 4.00
CA LEU A 23 -29.29 -26.31 4.22
C LEU A 23 -27.95 -25.88 4.82
N GLU A 24 -27.39 -26.67 5.75
CA GLU A 24 -26.06 -26.46 6.33
C GLU A 24 -24.98 -26.50 5.23
N LYS A 25 -25.07 -27.52 4.35
CA LYS A 25 -24.13 -27.66 3.23
C LYS A 25 -24.24 -26.49 2.26
N GLN A 26 -25.46 -26.05 1.93
CA GLN A 26 -25.67 -24.90 1.06
C GLN A 26 -25.14 -23.60 1.66
N ALA A 27 -25.32 -23.39 2.97
CA ALA A 27 -24.80 -22.21 3.65
C ALA A 27 -23.26 -22.19 3.64
N ALA A 28 -22.63 -23.34 3.86
CA ALA A 28 -21.17 -23.48 3.80
C ALA A 28 -20.63 -23.23 2.38
N ASP A 29 -21.29 -23.78 1.35
CA ASP A 29 -20.91 -23.57 -0.05
C ASP A 29 -21.03 -22.08 -0.44
N ILE A 30 -22.09 -21.39 0.01
CA ILE A 30 -22.27 -19.94 -0.22
C ILE A 30 -21.19 -19.13 0.51
N ALA A 31 -20.90 -19.47 1.77
CA ALA A 31 -19.88 -18.76 2.55
C ALA A 31 -18.50 -18.86 1.88
N GLN A 32 -18.14 -20.06 1.42
CA GLN A 32 -16.89 -20.30 0.70
C GLN A 32 -16.83 -19.53 -0.62
N GLN A 33 -17.95 -19.46 -1.35
CA GLN A 33 -18.02 -18.69 -2.58
C GLN A 33 -17.85 -17.19 -2.32
N VAL A 34 -18.51 -16.65 -1.31
CA VAL A 34 -18.39 -15.24 -0.93
C VAL A 34 -16.97 -14.90 -0.49
N GLU A 35 -16.35 -15.74 0.34
CA GLU A 35 -14.96 -15.54 0.77
C GLU A 35 -13.99 -15.52 -0.41
N SER A 36 -14.18 -16.42 -1.39
CA SER A 36 -13.39 -16.45 -2.62
C SER A 36 -13.59 -15.21 -3.50
N GLU A 37 -14.81 -14.69 -3.61
CA GLU A 37 -15.09 -13.46 -4.38
C GLU A 37 -14.56 -12.21 -3.66
N MET A 38 -14.60 -12.19 -2.32
CA MET A 38 -14.08 -11.09 -1.50
C MET A 38 -12.56 -10.97 -1.58
N ASP A 39 -11.81 -12.07 -1.64
CA ASP A 39 -10.35 -12.06 -1.78
C ASP A 39 -9.90 -11.34 -3.06
N GLY A 40 -10.64 -11.52 -4.16
CA GLY A 40 -10.41 -10.82 -5.42
C GLY A 40 -10.65 -9.31 -5.33
N ILE A 41 -11.67 -8.89 -4.57
CA ILE A 41 -11.99 -7.45 -4.37
C ILE A 41 -10.94 -6.77 -3.49
N PHE A 42 -10.44 -7.44 -2.45
CA PHE A 42 -9.44 -6.84 -1.55
C PHE A 42 -8.03 -6.82 -2.12
N SER A 43 -7.76 -7.62 -3.15
CA SER A 43 -6.47 -7.69 -3.83
C SER A 43 -6.30 -6.63 -4.93
N GLU A 44 -7.35 -5.87 -5.25
CA GLU A 44 -7.31 -4.84 -6.28
C GLU A 44 -6.63 -3.57 -5.73
N GLU A 45 -5.38 -3.35 -6.12
CA GLU A 45 -4.74 -2.05 -5.94
C GLU A 45 -5.24 -1.08 -7.01
N PRO A 46 -5.48 0.20 -6.69
CA PRO A 46 -5.91 1.17 -7.68
C PRO A 46 -4.83 1.34 -8.75
N ASP A 47 -5.25 1.42 -10.02
CA ASP A 47 -4.33 1.77 -11.10
C ASP A 47 -3.69 3.13 -10.81
N TYR A 48 -2.36 3.20 -10.98
CA TYR A 48 -1.63 4.46 -10.92
C TYR A 48 -1.97 5.30 -12.16
N VAL A 49 -3.08 6.01 -12.10
CA VAL A 49 -3.49 6.94 -13.15
C VAL A 49 -2.79 8.27 -12.92
N ALA A 50 -1.90 8.65 -13.84
CA ALA A 50 -1.41 10.02 -13.90
C ALA A 50 -2.59 10.95 -14.19
N LEU A 51 -2.82 11.93 -13.33
CA LEU A 51 -3.87 12.94 -13.54
C LEU A 51 -3.62 13.85 -14.76
N LEU A 52 -2.38 13.82 -15.28
CA LEU A 52 -1.93 14.61 -16.41
C LEU A 52 -1.68 13.72 -17.62
N GLU A 53 -2.14 14.19 -18.78
CA GLU A 53 -1.76 13.62 -20.07
C GLU A 53 -0.24 13.61 -20.25
N GLU A 54 0.31 12.65 -20.99
CA GLU A 54 1.77 12.44 -21.13
C GLU A 54 2.51 13.71 -21.59
N GLN A 55 1.91 14.49 -22.50
CA GLN A 55 2.45 15.77 -22.96
C GLN A 55 2.50 16.89 -21.91
N ALA A 56 1.75 16.75 -20.82
CA ALA A 56 1.71 17.69 -19.70
C ALA A 56 2.56 17.21 -18.51
N GLN A 57 3.19 16.05 -18.62
CA GLN A 57 4.10 15.52 -17.60
C GLN A 57 5.51 16.06 -17.84
N VAL A 58 6.14 16.54 -16.76
CA VAL A 58 7.56 16.91 -16.79
C VAL A 58 8.35 15.73 -16.23
N GLY A 59 9.17 15.11 -17.08
CA GLY A 59 10.06 14.04 -16.68
C GLY A 59 11.13 14.57 -15.74
N ILE A 60 11.16 14.07 -14.50
CA ILE A 60 12.19 14.37 -13.52
C ILE A 60 13.11 13.15 -13.43
N ASP A 61 14.42 13.38 -13.54
CA ASP A 61 15.40 12.33 -13.32
C ASP A 61 15.37 11.85 -11.85
N PRO A 62 15.38 10.53 -11.58
CA PRO A 62 15.30 10.01 -10.21
C PRO A 62 16.38 10.56 -9.26
N GLU A 63 17.59 10.83 -9.76
CA GLU A 63 18.65 11.42 -8.93
C GLU A 63 18.34 12.88 -8.58
N THR A 64 17.70 13.63 -9.47
CA THR A 64 17.22 15.00 -9.20
C THR A 64 16.15 14.98 -8.10
N LEU A 65 15.24 14.00 -8.13
CA LEU A 65 14.23 13.84 -7.08
C LEU A 65 14.87 13.43 -5.74
N ALA A 66 15.88 12.56 -5.77
CA ALA A 66 16.63 12.18 -4.57
C ALA A 66 17.40 13.36 -3.97
N LEU A 67 18.08 14.15 -4.81
CA LEU A 67 18.75 15.39 -4.42
C LEU A 67 17.77 16.38 -3.81
N SER A 68 16.60 16.57 -4.43
CA SER A 68 15.58 17.49 -3.91
C SER A 68 15.06 17.07 -2.54
N ARG A 69 14.80 15.77 -2.35
CA ARG A 69 14.40 15.23 -1.05
C ARG A 69 15.48 15.47 0.02
N LEU A 70 16.73 15.10 -0.28
CA LEU A 70 17.85 15.26 0.65
C LEU A 70 18.05 16.73 1.03
N THR A 71 17.98 17.62 0.05
CA THR A 71 18.07 19.07 0.25
C THR A 71 17.00 19.58 1.20
N ALA A 72 15.75 19.14 1.01
CA ALA A 72 14.64 19.52 1.88
C ALA A 72 14.81 19.01 3.32
N GLU A 73 15.32 17.78 3.50
CA GLU A 73 15.62 17.20 4.81
C GLU A 73 16.71 18.00 5.53
N VAL A 74 17.83 18.30 4.86
CA VAL A 74 18.94 19.08 5.42
C VAL A 74 18.49 20.49 5.82
N LEU A 75 17.73 21.17 4.95
CA LEU A 75 17.18 22.49 5.26
C LEU A 75 16.21 22.45 6.43
N HIS A 76 15.38 21.40 6.52
CA HIS A 76 14.46 21.23 7.63
C HIS A 76 15.21 21.10 8.96
N GLU A 77 16.20 20.21 9.05
CA GLU A 77 17.04 20.02 10.24
C GLU A 77 17.78 21.30 10.63
N LEU A 78 18.32 22.02 9.65
CA LEU A 78 18.97 23.31 9.86
C LEU A 78 17.99 24.34 10.45
N MET A 79 16.77 24.44 9.92
CA MET A 79 15.73 25.32 10.46
C MET A 79 15.36 24.95 11.89
N GLU A 80 15.37 23.66 12.25
CA GLU A 80 15.18 23.24 13.63
C GLU A 80 16.33 23.64 14.54
N ALA A 81 17.58 23.47 14.09
CA ALA A 81 18.77 23.88 14.83
C ALA A 81 18.79 25.39 15.09
N LEU A 82 18.35 26.20 14.12
CA LEU A 82 18.29 27.66 14.21
C LEU A 82 17.20 28.19 15.16
N LYS A 83 16.20 27.38 15.55
CA LYS A 83 15.20 27.79 16.55
C LYS A 83 15.81 28.05 17.93
N ARG A 84 17.01 27.53 18.21
CA ARG A 84 17.68 27.72 19.50
C ARG A 84 18.17 29.17 19.65
N PRO A 85 17.87 29.85 20.78
CA PRO A 85 18.39 31.20 21.01
C PRO A 85 19.93 31.19 21.00
N GLY A 86 20.52 32.10 20.22
CA GLY A 86 21.97 32.17 20.03
C GLY A 86 22.53 31.30 18.90
N ALA A 87 21.71 30.50 18.20
CA ALA A 87 22.16 29.65 17.09
C ALA A 87 22.84 30.43 15.95
N LEU A 88 22.32 31.63 15.64
CA LEU A 88 22.89 32.51 14.60
C LEU A 88 24.25 33.13 14.97
N SER A 89 24.71 32.95 16.22
CA SER A 89 26.04 33.39 16.65
C SER A 89 27.08 32.27 16.67
N ASP A 90 26.66 31.03 16.41
CA ASP A 90 27.55 29.88 16.30
C ASP A 90 28.16 29.82 14.89
N LEU A 91 29.49 29.92 14.81
CA LEU A 91 30.23 29.85 13.55
C LEU A 91 29.96 28.53 12.80
N THR A 92 29.79 27.43 13.54
CA THR A 92 29.57 26.11 12.92
C THR A 92 28.22 26.03 12.23
N LEU A 93 27.17 26.64 12.82
CA LEU A 93 25.85 26.73 12.20
C LEU A 93 25.84 27.69 11.01
N LEU A 94 26.60 28.79 11.06
CA LEU A 94 26.75 29.69 9.91
C LEU A 94 27.38 29.00 8.70
N THR A 95 28.42 28.18 8.91
CA THR A 95 28.99 27.37 7.81
C THR A 95 27.98 26.36 7.26
N GLN A 96 27.19 25.71 8.12
CA GLN A 96 26.14 24.81 7.67
C GLN A 96 25.04 25.51 6.87
N VAL A 97 24.72 26.77 7.18
CA VAL A 97 23.80 27.59 6.39
C VAL A 97 24.38 27.87 4.99
N GLU A 98 25.67 28.15 4.89
CA GLU A 98 26.35 28.37 3.60
C GLU A 98 26.37 27.10 2.74
N ASP A 99 26.71 25.96 3.35
CA ASP A 99 26.67 24.65 2.68
C ASP A 99 25.26 24.29 2.22
N ALA A 100 24.26 24.47 3.08
CA ALA A 100 22.86 24.21 2.75
C ALA A 100 22.33 25.16 1.66
N SER A 101 22.79 26.41 1.64
CA SER A 101 22.47 27.37 0.58
C SER A 101 23.06 26.95 -0.77
N THR A 102 24.27 26.42 -0.78
CA THR A 102 24.92 25.92 -1.99
C THR A 102 24.19 24.69 -2.53
N LEU A 103 23.88 23.75 -1.63
CA LEU A 103 23.15 22.53 -1.97
C LEU A 103 21.72 22.82 -2.46
N ALA A 104 21.07 23.87 -1.93
CA ALA A 104 19.79 24.35 -2.43
C ALA A 104 19.88 24.99 -3.82
N ALA A 105 20.97 25.69 -4.13
CA ALA A 105 21.20 26.21 -5.48
C ALA A 105 21.39 25.07 -6.49
N ASP A 106 22.19 24.06 -6.14
CA ASP A 106 22.40 22.88 -6.98
C ASP A 106 21.09 22.11 -7.25
N MET A 107 20.22 22.00 -6.23
CA MET A 107 18.87 21.42 -6.40
C MET A 107 18.03 22.24 -7.41
N LEU A 108 18.03 23.57 -7.29
CA LEU A 108 17.24 24.43 -8.16
C LEU A 108 17.73 24.38 -9.62
N ASP A 109 19.05 24.30 -9.83
CA ASP A 109 19.66 24.16 -11.15
C ASP A 109 19.39 22.79 -11.77
N ALA A 110 19.22 21.74 -10.96
CA ALA A 110 18.90 20.39 -11.43
C ALA A 110 17.42 20.22 -11.80
N LEU A 111 16.52 21.02 -11.21
CA LEU A 111 15.10 20.94 -11.52
C LEU A 111 14.81 21.44 -12.94
N PRO A 112 13.90 20.77 -13.67
CA PRO A 112 13.54 21.19 -15.02
C PRO A 112 12.96 22.61 -14.97
N ALA A 113 13.48 23.49 -15.84
CA ALA A 113 12.96 24.83 -15.98
C ALA A 113 11.46 24.76 -16.35
N SER A 114 10.63 25.48 -15.62
CA SER A 114 9.27 25.75 -16.08
C SER A 114 9.39 26.58 -17.34
N ASN A 115 9.02 26.01 -18.49
CA ASN A 115 8.73 26.81 -19.69
C ASN A 115 7.53 27.70 -19.35
N GLU A 116 7.77 28.85 -18.72
CA GLU A 116 6.82 29.96 -18.81
C GLU A 116 6.79 30.32 -20.30
N GLU A 117 5.69 29.99 -20.97
CA GLU A 117 5.44 30.30 -22.37
C GLU A 117 5.73 31.80 -22.61
N GLU A 118 6.72 32.11 -23.47
CA GLU A 118 6.89 33.44 -24.08
C GLU A 118 5.77 33.73 -25.08
#